data_AF-A0A5R8YFV4-F1
#
_entry.id   AF-A0A5R8YFV4-F1
#
_cell.length_a   1.000
_cell.length_b   1.000
_cell.length_c   1.000
_cell.angle_alpha   90.00
_cell.angle_beta   90.00
_cell.angle_gamma   90.00
#
_symmetry.space_group_name_H-M   'P 1'
#
loop_
_entity.id
_entity.type
_entity.pdbx_description
1 polymer ?
#
loop_
_entity_poly.entity_id
_entity_poly.type
_entity_poly.pdbx_seq_one_letter_code
_entity_poly.pdbx_strand_id
1 'polypeptide(L)'
;MTIKDLIARKNAWIDENRTGDLQTARRHKDASLAIAGQYRAFERIRKQLFKGSVIRERLDEVELCILDALVESGLADPLSNGCYRAASAESRRYITGGWLEEIACLAALEAGADEALYSQQISWQSDGYWGENEIDILARFGDRLAFYSCKAYGATYRRKNDRSRKKLMEALHEADNLADHFGTPNAFVGLILSTDLYDEYNKRPKYEALFGKAKALHVDLITLEDLKWEKLVSAMGRAGQT
;
A
#
# COMPACT_ATOMS: atom_id res chain seq x y z
N MET A 1 -25.90 2.60 0.28
CA MET A 1 -25.35 1.23 0.17
C MET A 1 -23.91 1.31 0.60
N THR A 2 -23.49 0.48 1.55
CA THR A 2 -22.14 0.52 2.16
C THR A 2 -21.20 -0.52 1.56
N ILE A 3 -19.90 -0.47 1.87
CA ILE A 3 -18.98 -1.56 1.52
C ILE A 3 -19.47 -2.89 2.12
N LYS A 4 -19.92 -2.87 3.39
CA LYS A 4 -20.45 -4.05 4.09
C LYS A 4 -21.63 -4.68 3.35
N ASP A 5 -22.57 -3.85 2.88
CA ASP A 5 -23.73 -4.31 2.12
C ASP A 5 -23.33 -4.98 0.80
N LEU A 6 -22.31 -4.45 0.12
CA LEU A 6 -21.81 -4.99 -1.14
C LEU A 6 -21.06 -6.31 -0.95
N ILE A 7 -20.22 -6.41 0.08
CA ILE A 7 -19.50 -7.64 0.43
C ILE A 7 -20.47 -8.75 0.89
N ALA A 8 -21.50 -8.41 1.66
CA ALA A 8 -22.51 -9.37 2.13
C ALA A 8 -23.24 -10.10 0.98
N ARG A 9 -23.38 -9.48 -0.20
CA ARG A 9 -23.97 -10.11 -1.39
C ARG A 9 -23.15 -11.27 -1.94
N LYS A 10 -21.90 -11.43 -1.50
CA LYS A 10 -20.99 -12.50 -1.88
C LYS A 10 -20.83 -13.57 -0.81
N ASN A 11 -21.76 -13.64 0.15
CA ASN A 11 -21.66 -14.53 1.33
C ASN A 11 -20.34 -14.30 2.11
N ALA A 12 -19.93 -13.03 2.18
CA ALA A 12 -18.74 -12.58 2.89
C ALA A 12 -19.09 -11.49 3.90
N TRP A 13 -18.27 -11.30 4.93
CA TRP A 13 -18.46 -10.26 5.93
C TRP A 13 -17.14 -9.66 6.37
N ILE A 14 -17.22 -8.38 6.73
CA ILE A 14 -16.12 -7.56 7.21
C ILE A 14 -15.97 -7.82 8.71
N ASP A 15 -14.75 -8.12 9.16
CA ASP A 15 -14.42 -8.08 10.59
C ASP A 15 -14.02 -6.65 10.97
N GLU A 16 -14.95 -5.92 11.56
CA GLU A 16 -14.77 -4.53 11.98
C GLU A 16 -13.73 -4.35 13.10
N ASN A 17 -13.37 -5.43 13.82
CA ASN A 17 -12.33 -5.40 14.84
C ASN A 17 -10.92 -5.59 14.25
N ARG A 18 -10.84 -6.01 12.98
CA ARG A 18 -9.59 -6.25 12.24
C ARG A 18 -9.55 -5.34 11.02
N THR A 19 -9.88 -4.07 11.25
CA THR A 19 -9.79 -2.97 10.29
C THR A 19 -8.80 -1.95 10.81
N GLY A 20 -8.02 -1.35 9.90
CA GLY A 20 -7.15 -0.23 10.21
C GLY A 20 -7.91 0.99 10.78
N ASP A 21 -7.29 1.70 11.71
CA ASP A 21 -7.84 2.90 12.33
C ASP A 21 -7.52 4.16 11.51
N LEU A 22 -8.53 4.75 10.88
CA LEU A 22 -8.39 5.99 10.10
C LEU A 22 -7.83 7.17 10.89
N GLN A 23 -8.05 7.24 12.21
CA GLN A 23 -7.46 8.32 13.02
C GLN A 23 -5.96 8.13 13.17
N THR A 24 -5.52 6.88 13.35
CA THR A 24 -4.11 6.51 13.33
C THR A 24 -3.46 6.82 11.98
N ALA A 25 -4.08 6.42 10.86
CA ALA A 25 -3.59 6.77 9.52
C ALA A 25 -3.44 8.28 9.32
N ARG A 26 -4.41 9.08 9.80
CA ARG A 26 -4.33 10.55 9.74
C ARG A 26 -3.18 11.12 10.57
N ARG A 27 -2.92 10.58 11.75
CA ARG A 27 -1.76 10.99 12.58
C ARG A 27 -0.43 10.67 11.92
N HIS A 28 -0.35 9.56 11.18
CA HIS A 28 0.87 9.15 10.47
C HIS A 28 1.00 9.78 9.07
N LYS A 29 0.04 10.62 8.64
CA LYS A 29 -0.02 11.13 7.27
C LYS A 29 1.28 11.79 6.84
N ASP A 30 1.86 12.66 7.67
CA ASP A 30 3.08 13.39 7.32
C ASP A 30 4.29 12.47 7.18
N ALA A 31 4.44 11.48 8.07
CA ALA A 31 5.45 10.44 7.93
C ALA A 31 5.26 9.62 6.65
N SER A 32 4.01 9.25 6.33
CA SER A 32 3.68 8.52 5.11
C SER A 32 3.99 9.34 3.86
N LEU A 33 3.68 10.65 3.85
CA LEU A 33 3.99 11.56 2.75
C LEU A 33 5.51 11.72 2.55
N ALA A 34 6.26 11.87 3.63
CA ALA A 34 7.72 11.94 3.59
C ALA A 34 8.31 10.65 2.99
N ILE A 35 7.82 9.48 3.40
CA ILE A 35 8.23 8.19 2.85
C ILE A 35 7.85 8.09 1.37
N ALA A 36 6.60 8.38 1.01
CA ALA A 36 6.10 8.22 -0.36
C ALA A 36 6.83 9.15 -1.35
N GLY A 37 7.11 10.39 -0.92
CA GLY A 37 7.83 11.37 -1.73
C GLY A 37 9.31 11.04 -1.94
N GLN A 38 9.92 10.29 -1.02
CA GLN A 38 11.37 10.05 -0.96
C GLN A 38 11.72 8.58 -0.65
N TYR A 39 10.96 7.62 -1.19
CA TYR A 39 11.04 6.21 -0.80
C TYR A 39 12.46 5.61 -0.95
N ARG A 40 13.23 6.03 -1.96
CA ARG A 40 14.62 5.59 -2.14
C ARG A 40 15.53 6.00 -0.98
N ALA A 41 15.28 7.14 -0.35
CA ALA A 41 15.99 7.57 0.86
C ALA A 41 15.51 6.78 2.07
N PHE A 42 14.18 6.65 2.23
CA PHE A 42 13.61 5.83 3.28
C PHE A 42 14.14 4.39 3.28
N GLU A 43 14.28 3.76 2.10
CA GLU A 43 14.79 2.39 1.99
C GLU A 43 16.17 2.20 2.64
N ARG A 44 17.05 3.21 2.59
CA ARG A 44 18.41 3.15 3.16
C ARG A 44 18.38 3.08 4.70
N ILE A 45 17.41 3.75 5.32
CA ILE A 45 17.26 3.78 6.78
C ILE A 45 16.26 2.74 7.31
N ARG A 46 15.31 2.28 6.48
CA ARG A 46 14.23 1.34 6.84
C ARG A 46 14.75 0.08 7.55
N LYS A 47 15.78 -0.57 7.00
CA LYS A 47 16.31 -1.82 7.56
C LYS A 47 16.96 -1.59 8.94
N GLN A 48 17.58 -0.43 9.13
CA GLN A 48 18.23 -0.06 10.39
C GLN A 48 17.16 0.22 11.46
N LEU A 49 16.11 0.97 11.13
CA LEU A 49 14.97 1.21 12.02
C LEU A 49 14.24 -0.09 12.41
N PHE A 50 14.13 -1.05 11.48
CA PHE A 50 13.44 -2.32 11.73
C PHE A 50 14.23 -3.29 12.62
N LYS A 51 15.54 -3.46 12.38
CA LYS A 51 16.37 -4.49 13.05
C LYS A 51 17.28 -3.95 14.15
N GLY A 52 17.38 -2.65 14.31
CA GLY A 52 18.33 -2.05 15.23
C GLY A 52 18.02 -0.58 15.45
N SER A 53 18.99 0.27 15.14
CA SER A 53 18.85 1.71 15.30
C SER A 53 19.59 2.47 14.20
N VAL A 54 19.15 3.69 13.95
CA VAL A 54 19.77 4.65 13.03
C VAL A 54 20.51 5.71 13.84
N ILE A 55 21.71 6.10 13.39
CA ILE A 55 22.50 7.19 14.00
C ILE A 55 22.16 8.47 13.26
N ARG A 56 21.60 9.47 13.95
CA ARG A 56 21.09 10.71 13.34
C ARG A 56 22.18 11.47 12.58
N GLU A 57 23.39 11.55 13.13
CA GLU A 57 24.52 12.30 12.57
C GLU A 57 25.07 11.70 11.27
N ARG A 58 24.63 10.49 10.90
CA ARG A 58 25.02 9.81 9.66
C ARG A 58 24.00 9.94 8.54
N LEU A 59 22.88 10.61 8.80
CA LEU A 59 21.80 10.78 7.84
C LEU A 59 22.02 12.03 6.98
N ASP A 60 21.65 11.94 5.71
CA ASP A 60 21.51 13.13 4.88
C ASP A 60 20.24 13.93 5.23
N GLU A 61 20.10 15.13 4.66
CA GLU A 61 18.97 16.03 4.96
C GLU A 61 17.60 15.41 4.65
N VAL A 62 17.52 14.57 3.61
CA VAL A 62 16.27 13.92 3.21
C VAL A 62 15.92 12.79 4.18
N GLU A 63 16.90 11.99 4.55
CA GLU A 63 16.76 10.93 5.55
C GLU A 63 16.40 11.50 6.93
N LEU A 64 16.97 12.65 7.31
CA LEU A 64 16.63 13.36 8.54
C LEU A 64 15.18 13.83 8.54
N CYS A 65 14.71 14.43 7.45
CA CYS A 65 13.32 14.85 7.30
C CYS A 65 12.35 13.68 7.48
N ILE A 66 12.65 12.51 6.89
CA ILE A 66 11.84 11.30 7.07
C ILE A 66 11.89 10.81 8.52
N LEU A 67 13.07 10.79 9.14
CA LEU A 67 13.22 10.38 10.54
C LEU A 67 12.44 11.31 11.48
N ASP A 68 12.51 12.62 11.28
CA ASP A 68 11.82 13.61 12.09
C ASP A 68 10.30 13.45 11.98
N ALA A 69 9.76 13.26 10.77
CA ALA A 69 8.34 12.98 10.59
C ALA A 69 7.90 11.67 11.28
N LEU A 70 8.75 10.63 11.28
CA LEU A 70 8.49 9.40 12.03
C LEU A 70 8.48 9.62 13.55
N VAL A 71 9.39 10.44 14.07
CA VAL A 71 9.45 10.77 15.51
C VAL A 71 8.24 11.59 15.93
N GLU A 72 7.90 12.63 15.18
CA GLU A 72 6.72 13.47 15.43
C GLU A 72 5.41 12.68 15.42
N SER A 73 5.34 11.64 14.57
CA SER A 73 4.20 10.72 14.49
C SER A 73 4.22 9.62 15.57
N GLY A 74 5.22 9.57 16.46
CA GLY A 74 5.36 8.52 17.49
C GLY A 74 5.74 7.14 16.95
N LEU A 75 6.31 7.07 15.74
CA LEU A 75 6.71 5.83 15.07
C LEU A 75 8.19 5.49 15.30
N ALA A 76 8.99 6.46 15.73
CA ALA A 76 10.38 6.25 16.11
C ALA A 76 10.71 6.98 17.42
N ASP A 77 11.52 6.34 18.26
CA ASP A 77 11.96 6.90 19.53
C ASP A 77 13.47 7.13 19.54
N PRO A 78 13.93 8.23 20.17
CA PRO A 78 15.33 8.41 20.48
C PRO A 78 15.80 7.44 21.55
N LEU A 79 17.07 7.06 21.48
CA LEU A 79 17.80 6.27 22.46
C LEU A 79 18.82 7.15 23.17
N SER A 80 19.28 6.72 24.35
CA SER A 80 20.24 7.47 25.17
C SER A 80 21.61 7.69 24.52
N ASN A 81 21.92 6.95 23.45
CA ASN A 81 23.18 7.02 22.72
C ASN A 81 23.10 7.86 21.42
N GLY A 82 22.04 8.67 21.25
CA GLY A 82 21.83 9.48 20.04
C GLY A 82 21.28 8.69 18.83
N CYS A 83 21.05 7.39 18.98
CA CYS A 83 20.41 6.58 17.95
C CYS A 83 18.88 6.64 18.04
N TYR A 84 18.21 6.19 16.99
CA TYR A 84 16.74 6.11 16.89
C TYR A 84 16.30 4.72 16.47
N ARG A 85 15.16 4.23 16.99
CA ARG A 85 14.58 2.93 16.61
C ARG A 85 13.07 3.04 16.44
N ALA A 86 12.46 2.02 15.83
CA ALA A 86 11.00 1.90 15.85
C ALA A 86 10.47 1.88 17.30
N ALA A 87 9.47 2.71 17.59
CA ALA A 87 8.94 2.90 18.94
C ALA A 87 8.27 1.63 19.50
N SER A 88 7.50 0.93 18.66
CA SER A 88 6.77 -0.27 19.05
C SER A 88 6.79 -1.38 17.98
N ALA A 89 6.12 -2.50 18.26
CA ALA A 89 5.88 -3.54 17.27
C ALA A 89 4.97 -3.06 16.13
N GLU A 90 4.01 -2.18 16.42
CA GLU A 90 3.16 -1.52 15.41
C GLU A 90 3.99 -0.57 14.55
N SER A 91 4.86 0.23 15.15
CA SER A 91 5.75 1.10 14.37
C SER A 91 6.67 0.29 13.45
N ARG A 92 7.12 -0.90 13.88
CA ARG A 92 7.86 -1.82 13.00
C ARG A 92 7.01 -2.28 11.81
N ARG A 93 5.75 -2.67 12.04
CA ARG A 93 4.81 -3.07 10.97
C ARG A 93 4.60 -1.93 9.97
N TYR A 94 4.32 -0.73 10.48
CA TYR A 94 4.22 0.50 9.70
C TYR A 94 5.47 0.72 8.83
N ILE A 95 6.65 0.76 9.43
CA ILE A 95 7.94 1.02 8.76
C ILE A 95 8.23 -0.02 7.67
N THR A 96 7.82 -1.27 7.86
CA THR A 96 8.07 -2.33 6.87
C THR A 96 7.12 -2.30 5.69
N GLY A 97 5.90 -1.79 5.86
CA GLY A 97 4.93 -1.74 4.76
C GLY A 97 3.60 -1.07 5.07
N GLY A 98 3.14 -1.07 6.33
CA GLY A 98 1.81 -0.53 6.69
C GLY A 98 1.61 0.95 6.31
N TRP A 99 2.69 1.74 6.20
CA TRP A 99 2.62 3.12 5.72
C TRP A 99 1.96 3.23 4.33
N LEU A 100 2.17 2.24 3.44
CA LEU A 100 1.64 2.27 2.08
C LEU A 100 0.13 2.07 2.06
N GLU A 101 -0.37 1.23 2.96
CA GLU A 101 -1.81 0.99 3.14
C GLU A 101 -2.49 2.22 3.72
N GLU A 102 -1.94 2.78 4.80
CA GLU A 102 -2.48 3.98 5.44
C GLU A 102 -2.59 5.14 4.44
N ILE A 103 -1.51 5.43 3.70
CA ILE A 103 -1.52 6.56 2.76
C ILE A 103 -2.39 6.31 1.53
N ALA A 104 -2.46 5.07 1.03
CA ALA A 104 -3.34 4.71 -0.08
C ALA A 104 -4.82 4.85 0.32
N CYS A 105 -5.17 4.48 1.55
CA CYS A 105 -6.53 4.65 2.06
C CYS A 105 -6.92 6.13 2.13
N LEU A 106 -6.05 6.95 2.69
CA LEU A 106 -6.25 8.40 2.72
C LEU A 106 -6.34 8.99 1.31
N ALA A 107 -5.52 8.51 0.37
CA ALA A 107 -5.54 8.96 -1.00
C ALA A 107 -6.84 8.57 -1.73
N ALA A 108 -7.41 7.39 -1.43
CA ALA A 108 -8.71 6.98 -1.97
C ALA A 108 -9.84 7.90 -1.49
N LEU A 109 -9.86 8.24 -0.20
CA LEU A 109 -10.83 9.18 0.37
C LEU A 109 -10.68 10.57 -0.27
N GLU A 110 -9.45 11.07 -0.40
CA GLU A 110 -9.17 12.35 -1.07
C GLU A 110 -9.61 12.34 -2.55
N ALA A 111 -9.49 11.18 -3.21
CA ALA A 111 -9.90 10.99 -4.59
C ALA A 111 -11.43 10.90 -4.79
N GLY A 112 -12.21 11.02 -3.71
CA GLY A 112 -13.67 11.00 -3.74
C GLY A 112 -14.30 9.63 -3.49
N ALA A 113 -13.58 8.69 -2.87
CA ALA A 113 -14.21 7.48 -2.37
C ALA A 113 -15.25 7.83 -1.29
N ASP A 114 -16.43 7.24 -1.36
CA ASP A 114 -17.47 7.42 -0.34
C ASP A 114 -17.09 6.72 0.97
N GLU A 115 -16.41 5.58 0.87
CA GLU A 115 -15.89 4.78 1.97
C GLU A 115 -14.53 4.20 1.57
N ALA A 116 -13.60 4.11 2.51
CA ALA A 116 -12.35 3.37 2.34
C ALA A 116 -11.92 2.74 3.66
N LEU A 117 -11.49 1.48 3.58
CA LEU A 117 -10.99 0.66 4.68
C LEU A 117 -9.58 0.19 4.30
N TYR A 118 -8.71 0.01 5.29
CA TYR A 118 -7.36 -0.54 5.09
C TYR A 118 -7.07 -1.67 6.07
N SER A 119 -6.11 -2.53 5.70
CA SER A 119 -5.78 -3.77 6.42
C SER A 119 -7.05 -4.55 6.80
N GLN A 120 -7.98 -4.68 5.85
CA GLN A 120 -9.32 -5.19 6.14
C GLN A 120 -9.37 -6.71 6.06
N GLN A 121 -9.68 -7.37 7.18
CA GLN A 121 -10.01 -8.80 7.15
C GLN A 121 -11.44 -9.02 6.64
N ILE A 122 -11.58 -9.90 5.65
CA ILE A 122 -12.86 -10.43 5.17
C ILE A 122 -12.90 -11.93 5.41
N SER A 123 -13.98 -12.38 6.02
CA SER A 123 -14.31 -13.79 6.14
C SER A 123 -15.43 -14.13 5.16
N TRP A 124 -15.45 -15.35 4.67
CA TRP A 124 -16.43 -15.78 3.67
C TRP A 124 -16.79 -17.25 3.80
N GLN A 125 -17.94 -17.60 3.23
CA GLN A 125 -18.41 -18.96 3.12
C GLN A 125 -18.88 -19.27 1.70
N SER A 126 -18.37 -20.35 1.11
CA SER A 126 -18.79 -20.86 -0.20
C SER A 126 -18.84 -22.37 -0.20
N ASP A 127 -19.95 -22.96 -0.64
CA ASP A 127 -20.14 -24.42 -0.74
C ASP A 127 -19.79 -25.20 0.53
N GLY A 128 -20.05 -24.62 1.70
CA GLY A 128 -19.74 -25.21 3.01
C GLY A 128 -18.29 -25.04 3.47
N TYR A 129 -17.41 -24.46 2.64
CA TYR A 129 -16.07 -24.06 3.02
C TYR A 129 -16.04 -22.67 3.63
N TRP A 130 -15.08 -22.45 4.52
CA TRP A 130 -14.84 -21.19 5.21
C TRP A 130 -13.43 -20.72 4.93
N GLY A 131 -13.26 -19.42 4.77
CA GLY A 131 -11.95 -18.82 4.59
C GLY A 131 -11.88 -17.38 5.07
N GLU A 132 -10.66 -16.89 5.13
CA GLU A 132 -10.35 -15.50 5.43
C GLU A 132 -9.36 -14.95 4.41
N ASN A 133 -9.55 -13.71 4.00
CA ASN A 133 -8.62 -12.95 3.18
C ASN A 133 -8.41 -11.58 3.80
N GLU A 134 -7.20 -11.05 3.68
CA GLU A 134 -6.90 -9.66 4.01
C GLU A 134 -6.90 -8.86 2.70
N ILE A 135 -7.55 -7.70 2.72
CA ILE A 135 -7.54 -6.74 1.63
C ILE A 135 -6.84 -5.49 2.14
N ASP A 136 -5.71 -5.18 1.51
CA ASP A 136 -4.85 -4.06 1.92
C ASP A 136 -5.64 -2.74 1.87
N ILE A 137 -6.40 -2.48 0.80
CA ILE A 137 -7.37 -1.36 0.70
C ILE A 137 -8.65 -1.81 0.01
N LEU A 138 -9.78 -1.51 0.64
CA LEU A 138 -11.12 -1.67 0.08
C LEU A 138 -11.83 -0.32 0.07
N ALA A 139 -12.14 0.19 -1.12
CA ALA A 139 -12.80 1.48 -1.29
C ALA A 139 -14.10 1.34 -2.09
N ARG A 140 -15.02 2.28 -1.90
CA ARG A 140 -16.28 2.38 -2.62
C ARG A 140 -16.41 3.72 -3.33
N PHE A 141 -16.72 3.67 -4.62
CA PHE A 141 -17.02 4.83 -5.46
C PHE A 141 -18.41 4.64 -6.06
N GLY A 142 -19.43 5.26 -5.47
CA GLY A 142 -20.84 4.98 -5.77
C GLY A 142 -21.18 3.51 -5.52
N ASP A 143 -21.60 2.82 -6.58
CA ASP A 143 -21.95 1.39 -6.55
C ASP A 143 -20.78 0.46 -6.90
N ARG A 144 -19.58 1.00 -7.08
CA ARG A 144 -18.38 0.26 -7.49
C ARG A 144 -17.47 0.00 -6.29
N LEU A 145 -17.04 -1.26 -6.14
CA LEU A 145 -15.94 -1.61 -5.23
C LEU A 145 -14.59 -1.51 -5.95
N ALA A 146 -13.60 -1.00 -5.23
CA ALA A 146 -12.21 -0.97 -5.65
C ALA A 146 -11.34 -1.70 -4.62
N PHE A 147 -10.56 -2.65 -5.10
CA PHE A 147 -9.65 -3.49 -4.32
C PHE A 147 -8.23 -3.09 -4.68
N TYR A 148 -7.41 -2.76 -3.69
CA TYR A 148 -6.00 -2.52 -3.93
C TYR A 148 -5.14 -3.43 -3.08
N SER A 149 -4.13 -4.03 -3.67
CA SER A 149 -3.03 -4.66 -2.92
C SER A 149 -1.83 -3.73 -2.86
N CYS A 150 -1.23 -3.58 -1.69
CA CYS A 150 -0.10 -2.70 -1.40
C CYS A 150 1.15 -3.52 -1.09
N LYS A 151 2.19 -3.44 -1.93
CA LYS A 151 3.46 -4.14 -1.67
C LYS A 151 4.64 -3.16 -1.58
N ALA A 152 5.09 -2.95 -0.34
CA ALA A 152 6.24 -2.10 0.01
C ALA A 152 7.61 -2.79 -0.23
N TYR A 153 7.88 -3.21 -1.47
CA TYR A 153 9.15 -3.83 -1.88
C TYR A 153 10.29 -2.84 -2.07
N GLY A 154 11.52 -3.34 -2.26
CA GLY A 154 12.68 -2.47 -2.45
C GLY A 154 12.54 -1.58 -3.70
N ALA A 155 13.11 -0.38 -3.66
CA ALA A 155 12.87 0.62 -4.69
C ALA A 155 13.51 0.24 -6.03
N THR A 156 14.58 -0.56 -6.01
CA THR A 156 15.32 -0.92 -7.23
C THR A 156 14.84 -2.23 -7.83
N TYR A 157 14.25 -2.18 -9.02
CA TYR A 157 14.01 -3.38 -9.82
C TYR A 157 15.32 -3.91 -10.44
N ARG A 158 15.55 -5.22 -10.31
CA ARG A 158 16.70 -5.92 -10.92
C ARG A 158 16.21 -7.02 -11.85
N ARG A 159 16.30 -6.81 -13.17
CA ARG A 159 15.80 -7.75 -14.20
C ARG A 159 16.32 -9.18 -14.08
N LYS A 160 17.57 -9.36 -13.63
CA LYS A 160 18.20 -10.69 -13.44
C LYS A 160 17.80 -11.38 -12.13
N ASN A 161 17.06 -10.72 -11.25
CA ASN A 161 16.63 -11.29 -9.97
C ASN A 161 15.28 -12.00 -10.13
N ASP A 162 15.35 -13.31 -10.37
CA ASP A 162 14.16 -14.14 -10.59
C ASP A 162 13.20 -14.12 -9.39
N ARG A 163 13.74 -14.15 -8.15
CA ARG A 163 12.93 -14.09 -6.93
C ARG A 163 12.11 -12.81 -6.84
N SER A 164 12.68 -11.66 -7.21
CA SER A 164 11.95 -10.38 -7.21
C SER A 164 10.84 -10.37 -8.26
N ARG A 165 11.10 -10.93 -9.43
CA ARG A 165 10.11 -11.01 -10.51
C ARG A 165 8.96 -11.94 -10.15
N LYS A 166 9.26 -13.08 -9.54
CA LYS A 166 8.25 -14.03 -9.05
C LYS A 166 7.31 -13.37 -8.04
N LYS A 167 7.87 -12.66 -7.05
CA LYS A 167 7.07 -11.91 -6.06
C LYS A 167 6.14 -10.87 -6.67
N LEU A 168 6.61 -10.14 -7.69
CA LEU A 168 5.79 -9.14 -8.38
C LEU A 168 4.64 -9.80 -9.15
N MET A 169 4.87 -10.94 -9.81
CA MET A 169 3.82 -11.69 -10.48
C MET A 169 2.84 -12.33 -9.48
N GLU A 170 3.35 -12.87 -8.37
CA GLU A 170 2.51 -13.39 -7.27
C GLU A 170 1.58 -12.29 -6.73
N ALA A 171 2.12 -11.10 -6.44
CA ALA A 171 1.32 -9.96 -6.00
C ALA A 171 0.26 -9.51 -7.02
N LEU A 172 0.58 -9.58 -8.32
CA LEU A 172 -0.39 -9.29 -9.38
C LEU A 172 -1.54 -10.30 -9.39
N HIS A 173 -1.23 -11.59 -9.28
CA HIS A 173 -2.25 -12.64 -9.20
C HIS A 173 -3.07 -12.56 -7.92
N GLU A 174 -2.45 -12.23 -6.79
CA GLU A 174 -3.15 -11.99 -5.53
C GLU A 174 -4.18 -10.86 -5.68
N ALA A 175 -3.79 -9.73 -6.30
CA ALA A 175 -4.69 -8.59 -6.50
C ALA A 175 -5.89 -8.94 -7.39
N ASP A 176 -5.64 -9.61 -8.51
CA ASP A 176 -6.67 -10.08 -9.46
C ASP A 176 -7.71 -11.00 -8.78
N ASN A 177 -7.23 -11.98 -8.01
CA ASN A 177 -8.07 -12.94 -7.30
C ASN A 177 -9.06 -12.28 -6.31
N LEU A 178 -8.76 -11.09 -5.78
CA LEU A 178 -9.64 -10.41 -4.84
C LEU A 178 -10.96 -9.96 -5.50
N ALA A 179 -10.90 -9.43 -6.72
CA ALA A 179 -12.11 -9.02 -7.43
C ALA A 179 -12.92 -10.22 -7.94
N ASP A 180 -12.27 -11.30 -8.34
CA ASP A 180 -12.97 -12.52 -8.73
C ASP A 180 -13.82 -13.07 -7.58
N HIS A 181 -13.31 -12.99 -6.35
CA HIS A 181 -14.02 -13.48 -5.18
C HIS A 181 -15.08 -12.50 -4.66
N PHE A 182 -14.68 -11.24 -4.40
CA PHE A 182 -15.50 -10.29 -3.66
C PHE A 182 -16.09 -9.16 -4.53
N GLY A 183 -15.63 -9.05 -5.78
CA GLY A 183 -15.97 -7.95 -6.67
C GLY A 183 -17.36 -8.06 -7.31
N THR A 184 -17.88 -6.90 -7.68
CA THR A 184 -19.00 -6.74 -8.62
C THR A 184 -18.48 -6.79 -10.07
N PRO A 185 -19.34 -6.99 -11.09
CA PRO A 185 -18.90 -7.01 -12.49
C PRO A 185 -18.15 -5.75 -12.96
N ASN A 186 -18.36 -4.62 -12.27
CA ASN A 186 -17.67 -3.36 -12.52
C ASN A 186 -16.53 -3.10 -11.52
N ALA A 187 -16.10 -4.07 -10.70
CA ALA A 187 -15.05 -3.84 -9.71
C ALA A 187 -13.76 -3.27 -10.33
N PHE A 188 -13.02 -2.49 -9.53
CA PHE A 188 -11.69 -2.02 -9.89
C PHE A 188 -10.64 -2.79 -9.10
N VAL A 189 -9.53 -3.13 -9.74
CA VAL A 189 -8.38 -3.75 -9.07
C VAL A 189 -7.14 -2.93 -9.32
N GLY A 190 -6.44 -2.58 -8.25
CA GLY A 190 -5.14 -1.93 -8.30
C GLY A 190 -4.05 -2.73 -7.58
N LEU A 191 -2.83 -2.64 -8.08
CA LEU A 191 -1.63 -3.12 -7.39
C LEU A 191 -0.67 -1.94 -7.20
N ILE A 192 -0.49 -1.55 -5.94
CA ILE A 192 0.35 -0.43 -5.51
C ILE A 192 1.73 -0.97 -5.10
N LEU A 193 2.79 -0.46 -5.74
CA LEU A 193 4.15 -0.96 -5.59
C LEU A 193 5.11 0.18 -5.30
N SER A 194 5.94 0.02 -4.26
CA SER A 194 7.07 0.93 -4.01
C SER A 194 8.33 0.59 -4.82
N THR A 195 8.23 -0.34 -5.77
CA THR A 195 9.31 -0.68 -6.71
C THR A 195 9.27 0.25 -7.92
N ASP A 196 10.42 0.81 -8.28
CA ASP A 196 10.62 1.51 -9.53
C ASP A 196 10.56 0.52 -10.70
N LEU A 197 9.48 0.62 -11.48
CA LEU A 197 9.20 -0.27 -12.60
C LEU A 197 9.07 0.48 -13.93
N TYR A 198 9.32 1.79 -13.94
CA TYR A 198 9.21 2.61 -15.14
C TYR A 198 10.52 3.35 -15.43
N ASP A 199 10.97 3.26 -16.68
CA ASP A 199 12.10 4.03 -17.17
C ASP A 199 11.58 5.35 -17.72
N GLU A 200 11.57 6.39 -16.90
CA GLU A 200 11.07 7.73 -17.26
C GLU A 200 11.84 8.34 -18.45
N TYR A 201 13.15 8.06 -18.56
CA TYR A 201 13.99 8.59 -19.64
C TYR A 201 13.59 8.00 -20.99
N ASN A 202 13.39 6.68 -21.04
CA ASN A 202 12.99 5.97 -22.26
C ASN A 202 11.47 5.81 -22.41
N LYS A 203 10.68 6.33 -21.47
CA LYS A 203 9.21 6.21 -21.40
C LYS A 203 8.70 4.78 -21.61
N ARG A 204 9.34 3.80 -20.93
CA ARG A 204 9.00 2.38 -21.09
C ARG A 204 9.02 1.61 -19.77
N PRO A 205 8.22 0.52 -19.66
CA PRO A 205 8.32 -0.39 -18.53
C PRO A 205 9.70 -1.03 -18.38
N LYS A 206 10.22 -1.11 -17.15
CA LYS A 206 11.42 -1.91 -16.82
C LYS A 206 11.11 -3.40 -16.78
N TYR A 207 9.84 -3.76 -16.54
CA TYR A 207 9.35 -5.14 -16.54
C TYR A 207 8.10 -5.31 -17.42
N GLU A 208 8.29 -5.33 -18.74
CA GLU A 208 7.21 -5.40 -19.73
C GLU A 208 6.21 -6.55 -19.51
N ALA A 209 6.67 -7.75 -19.13
CA ALA A 209 5.77 -8.88 -18.93
C ALA A 209 4.78 -8.66 -17.76
N LEU A 210 5.19 -7.94 -16.70
CA LEU A 210 4.29 -7.59 -15.60
C LEU A 210 3.21 -6.62 -16.07
N PHE A 211 3.59 -5.55 -16.78
CA PHE A 211 2.63 -4.58 -17.33
C PHE A 211 1.68 -5.22 -18.36
N GLY A 212 2.21 -6.07 -19.25
CA GLY A 212 1.41 -6.79 -20.22
C GLY A 212 0.41 -7.72 -19.55
N LYS A 213 0.82 -8.44 -18.50
CA LYS A 213 -0.07 -9.32 -17.73
C LYS A 213 -1.10 -8.52 -16.94
N ALA A 214 -0.72 -7.42 -16.29
CA ALA A 214 -1.64 -6.57 -15.55
C ALA A 214 -2.72 -5.98 -16.47
N LYS A 215 -2.36 -5.52 -17.67
CA LYS A 215 -3.31 -5.10 -18.69
C LYS A 215 -4.27 -6.22 -19.11
N ALA A 216 -3.76 -7.43 -19.28
CA ALA A 216 -4.59 -8.59 -19.66
C ALA A 216 -5.55 -9.04 -18.54
N LEU A 217 -5.21 -8.76 -17.27
CA LEU A 217 -6.03 -9.04 -16.10
C LEU A 217 -6.87 -7.83 -15.65
N HIS A 218 -6.83 -6.72 -16.39
CA HIS A 218 -7.50 -5.46 -16.00
C HIS A 218 -7.10 -4.96 -14.59
N VAL A 219 -5.87 -5.26 -14.16
CA VAL A 219 -5.27 -4.75 -12.92
C VAL A 219 -4.50 -3.47 -13.23
N ASP A 220 -4.84 -2.40 -12.55
CA ASP A 220 -4.14 -1.13 -12.65
C ASP A 220 -2.85 -1.15 -11.82
N LEU A 221 -1.71 -0.90 -12.47
CA LEU A 221 -0.42 -0.80 -11.77
C LEU A 221 -0.19 0.64 -11.32
N ILE A 222 0.04 0.83 -10.03
CA ILE A 222 0.41 2.10 -9.40
C ILE A 222 1.82 1.92 -8.86
N THR A 223 2.82 2.43 -9.59
CA THR A 223 4.23 2.14 -9.30
C THR A 223 4.88 3.25 -8.48
N LEU A 224 6.17 3.11 -8.18
CA LEU A 224 6.88 4.07 -7.32
C LEU A 224 6.74 5.53 -7.80
N GLU A 225 6.67 5.73 -9.12
CA GLU A 225 6.56 7.02 -9.78
C GLU A 225 5.25 7.74 -9.47
N ASP A 226 4.23 6.99 -9.05
CA ASP A 226 2.88 7.45 -8.73
C ASP A 226 2.65 7.63 -7.23
N LEU A 227 3.59 7.25 -6.36
CA LEU A 227 3.37 7.30 -4.90
C LEU A 227 3.40 8.73 -4.32
N LYS A 228 3.88 9.72 -5.07
CA LYS A 228 3.73 11.13 -4.65
C LYS A 228 2.26 11.46 -4.52
N TRP A 229 1.88 12.15 -3.43
CA TRP A 229 0.49 12.37 -3.03
C TRP A 229 -0.47 12.70 -4.17
N GLU A 230 -0.21 13.76 -4.94
CA GLU A 230 -1.09 14.19 -6.04
C GLU A 230 -1.30 13.10 -7.10
N LYS A 231 -0.23 12.38 -7.44
CA LYS A 231 -0.30 11.26 -8.38
C LYS A 231 -1.00 10.06 -7.79
N LEU A 232 -0.78 9.77 -6.51
CA LEU A 232 -1.43 8.66 -5.82
C LEU A 232 -2.94 8.92 -5.75
N VAL A 233 -3.36 10.12 -5.33
CA VAL A 233 -4.77 10.55 -5.33
C VAL A 233 -5.36 10.42 -6.74
N SER A 234 -4.68 10.94 -7.76
CA SER A 234 -5.14 10.80 -9.15
C SER A 234 -5.25 9.33 -9.58
N ALA A 235 -4.32 8.47 -9.15
CA ALA A 235 -4.31 7.06 -9.47
C ALA A 235 -5.48 6.33 -8.81
N MET A 236 -5.76 6.60 -7.53
CA MET A 236 -6.89 6.04 -6.79
C MET A 236 -8.23 6.50 -7.40
N GLY A 237 -8.31 7.74 -7.89
CA GLY A 237 -9.51 8.30 -8.52
C GLY A 237 -9.92 7.62 -9.83
N ARG A 238 -9.02 6.85 -10.47
CA ARG A 238 -9.35 6.08 -11.68
C ARG A 238 -10.45 5.05 -11.44
N ALA A 239 -10.60 4.56 -10.21
CA ALA A 239 -11.72 3.68 -9.85
C ALA A 239 -13.08 4.39 -9.94
N GLY A 240 -13.14 5.70 -9.71
CA GLY A 240 -14.38 6.49 -9.84
C GLY A 240 -14.72 6.91 -11.27
N GLN A 241 -13.82 6.68 -12.24
CA GLN A 241 -14.03 7.07 -13.63
C GLN A 241 -14.78 5.96 -14.38
N THR A 242 -15.87 6.37 -15.04
CA THR A 242 -16.71 5.54 -15.94
C THR A 242 -16.17 5.52 -17.36
#